data_AF-A0A952TYD0-F1
#
_entry.id   AF-A0A952TYD0-F1
#
_cell.length_a   1.000
_cell.length_b   1.000
_cell.length_c   1.000
_cell.angle_alpha   90.00
_cell.angle_beta   90.00
_cell.angle_gamma   90.00
#
_symmetry.space_group_name_H-M   'P 1'
#
loop_
_entity.id
_entity.type
_entity.pdbx_description
1 polymer ?
#
loop_
_entity_poly.entity_id
_entity_poly.type
_entity_poly.pdbx_seq_one_letter_code
_entity_poly.pdbx_strand_id
1 'polypeptide(L)'
;MSATKKTTVHKGLPKPVKHDRILKYLGYFVAGGVLLALLILLFKDSLALISAGLRQGGNFMYLQIVVGGLISILVAAIQVGVFRQRVKSRQLLFVGLAGAGGLLGGLVAGWLLDSYIIVDGFSTGAIVGGVMGLVAGYTQTLLMSRERSVSTWVTYNSLSSAIIYAVGWQIGWGYDASKFAAGAFFVMLGAGLALVVFLNNFQQDLEFS
;
A
#
# COMPACT_ATOMS: atom_id res chain seq x y z
N MET A 1 -40.56 42.60 -2.01
CA MET A 1 -39.46 41.77 -1.46
C MET A 1 -39.77 40.32 -1.77
N SER A 2 -39.06 39.72 -2.74
CA SER A 2 -39.29 38.32 -3.15
C SER A 2 -38.43 37.39 -2.28
N ALA A 3 -39.09 36.46 -1.59
CA ALA A 3 -38.41 35.48 -0.75
C ALA A 3 -37.76 34.41 -1.64
N THR A 4 -36.43 34.50 -1.80
CA THR A 4 -35.63 33.50 -2.51
C THR A 4 -35.66 32.19 -1.71
N LYS A 5 -36.50 31.25 -2.14
CA LYS A 5 -36.62 29.91 -1.56
C LYS A 5 -35.31 29.15 -1.82
N LYS A 6 -34.45 29.03 -0.80
CA LYS A 6 -33.25 28.18 -0.84
C LYS A 6 -33.69 26.71 -0.98
N THR A 7 -33.60 26.18 -2.18
CA THR A 7 -33.69 24.73 -2.44
C THR A 7 -32.44 24.07 -1.86
N THR A 8 -32.59 23.44 -0.69
CA THR A 8 -31.62 22.49 -0.15
C THR A 8 -31.51 21.31 -1.10
N VAL A 9 -30.44 21.28 -1.88
CA VAL A 9 -30.07 20.10 -2.69
C VAL A 9 -29.64 19.01 -1.72
N HIS A 10 -30.53 18.06 -1.45
CA HIS A 10 -30.16 16.81 -0.80
C HIS A 10 -29.22 16.06 -1.75
N LYS A 11 -27.90 16.12 -1.49
CA LYS A 11 -26.93 15.23 -2.11
C LYS A 11 -27.37 13.79 -1.82
N GLY A 12 -27.85 13.10 -2.85
CA GLY A 12 -28.25 11.71 -2.74
C GLY A 12 -27.12 10.85 -2.16
N LEU A 13 -27.49 9.89 -1.32
CA LEU A 13 -26.57 8.93 -0.69
C LEU A 13 -25.62 8.33 -1.75
N PRO A 14 -24.34 8.10 -1.40
CA PRO A 14 -23.39 7.47 -2.30
C PRO A 14 -23.98 6.17 -2.84
N LYS A 15 -24.09 6.08 -4.18
CA LYS A 15 -24.56 4.84 -4.82
C LYS A 15 -23.58 3.72 -4.43
N PRO A 16 -24.05 2.62 -3.85
CA PRO A 16 -23.17 1.53 -3.43
C PRO A 16 -22.40 0.98 -4.63
N VAL A 17 -21.13 0.63 -4.41
CA VAL A 17 -20.35 -0.14 -5.38
C VAL A 17 -21.07 -1.46 -5.61
N LYS A 18 -21.37 -1.80 -6.87
CA LYS A 18 -21.94 -3.13 -7.21
C LYS A 18 -21.02 -4.22 -6.65
N HIS A 19 -21.57 -5.20 -5.92
CA HIS A 19 -20.81 -6.30 -5.31
C HIS A 19 -19.81 -6.96 -6.27
N ASP A 20 -20.16 -7.10 -7.55
CA ASP A 20 -19.29 -7.65 -8.59
C ASP A 20 -17.96 -6.90 -8.75
N ARG A 21 -17.95 -5.57 -8.56
CA ARG A 21 -16.71 -4.77 -8.65
C ARG A 21 -15.83 -4.98 -7.43
N ILE A 22 -16.42 -5.13 -6.25
CA ILE A 22 -15.69 -5.38 -4.99
C ILE A 22 -14.95 -6.72 -5.10
N LEU A 23 -15.65 -7.78 -5.49
CA LEU A 23 -15.08 -9.11 -5.67
C LEU A 23 -13.99 -9.10 -6.74
N LYS A 24 -14.19 -8.37 -7.83
CA LYS A 24 -13.19 -8.22 -8.90
C LYS A 24 -11.90 -7.56 -8.39
N TYR A 25 -12.00 -6.47 -7.63
CA TYR A 25 -10.82 -5.78 -7.12
C TYR A 25 -10.09 -6.63 -6.09
N LEU A 26 -10.82 -7.22 -5.14
CA LEU A 26 -10.23 -8.12 -4.16
C LEU A 26 -9.55 -9.31 -4.85
N GLY A 27 -10.17 -9.85 -5.91
CA GLY A 27 -9.60 -10.91 -6.74
C GLY A 27 -8.26 -10.56 -7.37
N TYR A 28 -8.05 -9.31 -7.81
CA TYR A 28 -6.74 -8.87 -8.33
C TYR A 28 -5.66 -8.85 -7.25
N PHE A 29 -5.99 -8.39 -6.04
CA PHE A 29 -5.04 -8.40 -4.93
C PHE A 29 -4.73 -9.81 -4.44
N VAL A 30 -5.74 -10.69 -4.37
CA VAL A 30 -5.55 -12.11 -4.04
C VAL A 30 -4.66 -12.78 -5.07
N ALA A 31 -4.95 -12.62 -6.37
CA ALA A 31 -4.12 -13.20 -7.44
C ALA A 31 -2.69 -12.66 -7.41
N GLY A 32 -2.51 -11.34 -7.22
CA GLY A 32 -1.20 -10.72 -7.05
C GLY A 32 -0.44 -11.26 -5.83
N GLY A 33 -1.13 -11.44 -4.70
CA GLY A 33 -0.58 -12.04 -3.49
C GLY A 33 -0.15 -13.49 -3.69
N VAL A 34 -0.99 -14.31 -4.35
CA VAL A 34 -0.65 -15.71 -4.66
C VAL A 34 0.56 -15.78 -5.57
N LEU A 35 0.59 -14.98 -6.65
CA LEU A 35 1.74 -14.93 -7.55
C LEU A 35 3.02 -14.50 -6.81
N LEU A 36 2.94 -13.47 -5.97
CA LEU A 36 4.07 -13.00 -5.18
C LEU A 36 4.58 -14.07 -4.21
N ALA A 37 3.68 -14.75 -3.50
CA ALA A 37 4.02 -15.84 -2.60
C ALA A 37 4.69 -17.00 -3.35
N LEU A 38 4.15 -17.39 -4.51
CA LEU A 38 4.74 -18.43 -5.36
C LEU A 38 6.13 -18.04 -5.86
N LEU A 39 6.33 -16.79 -6.29
CA LEU A 39 7.65 -16.30 -6.70
C LEU A 39 8.65 -16.34 -5.55
N ILE A 40 8.25 -15.91 -4.35
CA ILE A 40 9.10 -16.00 -3.15
C ILE A 40 9.51 -17.44 -2.88
N LEU A 41 8.57 -18.39 -2.96
CA LEU A 41 8.83 -19.80 -2.72
C LEU A 41 9.71 -20.43 -3.82
N LEU A 42 9.46 -20.09 -5.09
CA LEU A 42 10.21 -20.60 -6.24
C LEU A 42 11.66 -20.12 -6.23
N PHE A 43 11.87 -18.86 -5.86
CA PHE A 43 13.18 -18.21 -5.84
C PHE A 43 13.79 -18.15 -4.44
N LYS A 44 13.31 -18.95 -3.48
CA LYS A 44 13.73 -18.88 -2.07
C LYS A 44 15.25 -19.01 -1.89
N ASP A 45 15.89 -19.88 -2.66
CA ASP A 45 17.33 -20.13 -2.54
C ASP A 45 18.15 -18.98 -3.14
N SER A 46 17.67 -18.42 -4.25
CA SER A 46 18.25 -17.20 -4.84
C SER A 46 18.06 -15.99 -3.93
N LEU A 47 16.88 -15.84 -3.31
CA LEU A 47 16.61 -14.80 -2.32
C LEU A 47 17.46 -14.98 -1.05
N ALA A 48 17.69 -16.23 -0.64
CA ALA A 48 18.60 -16.56 0.45
C ALA A 48 20.06 -16.19 0.10
N LEU A 49 20.51 -16.45 -1.12
CA LEU A 49 21.85 -16.06 -1.60
C LEU A 49 22.02 -14.54 -1.71
N ILE A 50 21.03 -13.83 -2.27
CA ILE A 50 21.03 -12.37 -2.35
C ILE A 50 21.02 -11.77 -0.93
N SER A 51 20.15 -12.27 -0.05
CA SER A 51 20.11 -11.79 1.34
C SER A 51 21.37 -12.14 2.13
N ALA A 52 22.00 -13.29 1.90
CA ALA A 52 23.28 -13.65 2.50
C ALA A 52 24.42 -12.77 1.99
N GLY A 53 24.47 -12.47 0.68
CA GLY A 53 25.44 -11.54 0.09
C GLY A 53 25.29 -10.11 0.62
N LEU A 54 24.05 -9.63 0.74
CA LEU A 54 23.76 -8.32 1.34
C LEU A 54 24.09 -8.28 2.85
N ARG A 55 24.00 -9.42 3.55
CA ARG A 55 24.35 -9.56 4.97
C ARG A 55 25.84 -9.67 5.24
N GLN A 56 26.60 -10.37 4.41
CA GLN A 56 28.05 -10.44 4.55
C GLN A 56 28.70 -9.06 4.36
N GLY A 57 28.03 -8.14 3.64
CA GLY A 57 28.38 -6.72 3.59
C GLY A 57 27.87 -5.88 4.78
N GLY A 58 27.34 -6.49 5.85
CA GLY A 58 26.86 -5.82 7.06
C GLY A 58 25.52 -5.08 6.93
N ASN A 59 24.78 -5.30 5.85
CA ASN A 59 23.84 -4.31 5.33
C ASN A 59 22.41 -4.86 5.19
N PHE A 60 21.82 -5.26 6.33
CA PHE A 60 20.43 -5.75 6.43
C PHE A 60 19.40 -4.73 5.91
N MET A 61 19.77 -3.46 5.95
CA MET A 61 19.03 -2.32 5.42
C MET A 61 18.63 -2.49 3.94
N TYR A 62 19.52 -3.01 3.08
CA TYR A 62 19.28 -3.04 1.63
C TYR A 62 18.15 -3.99 1.21
N LEU A 63 18.02 -5.12 1.88
CA LEU A 63 16.96 -6.08 1.58
C LEU A 63 15.57 -5.48 1.88
N GLN A 64 15.46 -4.73 2.99
CA GLN A 64 14.21 -4.09 3.39
C GLN A 64 13.80 -2.97 2.42
N ILE A 65 14.78 -2.18 1.95
CA ILE A 65 14.57 -1.14 0.92
C ILE A 65 13.98 -1.75 -0.34
N VAL A 66 14.63 -2.79 -0.88
CA VAL A 66 14.24 -3.39 -2.15
C VAL A 66 12.88 -4.07 -2.05
N VAL A 67 12.65 -4.87 -1.00
CA VAL A 67 11.37 -5.55 -0.77
C VAL A 67 10.24 -4.54 -0.57
N GLY A 68 10.44 -3.52 0.26
CA GLY A 68 9.46 -2.46 0.50
C GLY A 68 9.06 -1.77 -0.79
N GLY A 69 10.06 -1.34 -1.59
CA GLY A 69 9.84 -0.72 -2.90
C GLY A 69 9.06 -1.61 -3.87
N LEU A 70 9.42 -2.89 -3.99
CA LEU A 70 8.76 -3.84 -4.89
C LEU A 70 7.29 -4.06 -4.52
N ILE A 71 7.00 -4.28 -3.22
CA ILE A 71 5.62 -4.47 -2.76
C ILE A 71 4.78 -3.22 -3.04
N SER A 72 5.30 -2.02 -2.76
CA SER A 72 4.58 -0.77 -3.03
C SER A 72 4.30 -0.56 -4.51
N ILE A 73 5.26 -0.86 -5.39
CA ILE A 73 5.06 -0.82 -6.85
C ILE A 73 3.94 -1.77 -7.26
N LEU A 74 3.93 -2.99 -6.72
CA LEU A 74 2.94 -4.02 -7.06
C LEU A 74 1.52 -3.61 -6.61
N VAL A 75 1.40 -3.13 -5.38
CA VAL A 75 0.14 -2.57 -4.84
C VAL A 75 -0.34 -1.41 -5.71
N ALA A 76 0.55 -0.47 -6.05
CA ALA A 76 0.19 0.69 -6.85
C ALA A 76 -0.17 0.34 -8.30
N ALA A 77 0.50 -0.65 -8.91
CA ALA A 77 0.17 -1.13 -10.25
C ALA A 77 -1.25 -1.71 -10.30
N ILE A 78 -1.65 -2.49 -9.29
CA ILE A 78 -3.02 -2.98 -9.17
C ILE A 78 -4.00 -1.82 -8.94
N GLN A 79 -3.66 -0.87 -8.06
CA GLN A 79 -4.48 0.33 -7.84
C GLN A 79 -4.67 1.15 -9.11
N VAL A 80 -3.65 1.30 -9.96
CA VAL A 80 -3.78 1.94 -11.28
C VAL A 80 -4.76 1.18 -12.18
N GLY A 81 -4.74 -0.15 -12.16
CA GLY A 81 -5.74 -0.96 -12.87
C GLY A 81 -7.17 -0.67 -12.40
N VAL A 82 -7.36 -0.52 -11.09
CA VAL A 82 -8.66 -0.18 -10.47
C VAL A 82 -9.08 1.26 -10.78
N PHE A 83 -8.15 2.21 -10.70
CA PHE A 83 -8.38 3.63 -10.94
C PHE A 83 -8.12 4.06 -12.39
N ARG A 84 -8.03 3.12 -13.35
CA ARG A 84 -7.62 3.40 -14.74
C ARG A 84 -8.43 4.51 -15.41
N GLN A 85 -9.73 4.61 -15.08
CA GLN A 85 -10.62 5.64 -15.60
C GLN A 85 -10.40 7.02 -14.97
N ARG A 86 -9.79 7.08 -13.78
CA ARG A 86 -9.52 8.31 -13.02
C ARG A 86 -8.08 8.81 -13.20
N VAL A 87 -7.08 7.93 -13.30
CA VAL A 87 -5.64 8.29 -13.37
C VAL A 87 -5.12 8.33 -14.82
N LYS A 88 -5.95 8.71 -15.81
CA LYS A 88 -5.72 8.43 -17.24
C LYS A 88 -4.36 8.86 -17.81
N SER A 89 -3.79 9.98 -17.37
CA SER A 89 -2.56 10.56 -17.97
C SER A 89 -1.29 10.35 -17.14
N ARG A 90 -1.40 9.94 -15.87
CA ARG A 90 -0.27 9.92 -14.91
C ARG A 90 -0.06 8.57 -14.22
N GLN A 91 -0.41 7.49 -14.90
CA GLN A 91 -0.34 6.12 -14.37
C GLN A 91 1.09 5.70 -13.96
N LEU A 92 2.08 5.95 -14.82
CA LEU A 92 3.47 5.64 -14.52
C LEU A 92 4.00 6.48 -13.35
N LEU A 93 3.60 7.75 -13.27
CA LEU A 93 3.97 8.63 -12.17
C LEU A 93 3.33 8.15 -10.86
N PHE A 94 2.07 7.72 -10.88
CA PHE A 94 1.38 7.13 -9.72
C PHE A 94 2.13 5.90 -9.17
N VAL A 95 2.54 4.98 -10.06
CA VAL A 95 3.31 3.78 -9.68
C VAL A 95 4.71 4.15 -9.20
N GLY A 96 5.40 5.05 -9.90
CA GLY A 96 6.76 5.47 -9.56
C GLY A 96 6.81 6.16 -8.19
N LEU A 97 5.83 7.02 -7.89
CA LEU A 97 5.73 7.71 -6.61
C LEU A 97 5.41 6.74 -5.45
N ALA A 98 4.55 5.75 -5.69
CA ALA A 98 4.35 4.68 -4.72
C ALA A 98 5.61 3.85 -4.49
N GLY A 99 6.38 3.57 -5.54
CA GLY A 99 7.70 2.92 -5.44
C GLY A 99 8.68 3.74 -4.61
N ALA A 100 8.75 5.05 -4.82
CA ALA A 100 9.57 5.95 -4.00
C ALA A 100 9.14 5.93 -2.53
N GLY A 101 7.83 5.91 -2.25
CA GLY A 101 7.29 5.72 -0.90
C GLY A 101 7.68 4.39 -0.27
N GLY A 102 7.67 3.30 -1.05
CA GLY A 102 8.13 1.97 -0.63
C GLY A 102 9.61 1.93 -0.29
N LEU A 103 10.45 2.55 -1.14
CA LEU A 103 11.89 2.64 -0.91
C LEU A 103 12.20 3.46 0.36
N LEU A 104 11.52 4.59 0.57
CA LEU A 104 11.66 5.42 1.77
C LEU A 104 11.17 4.68 3.03
N GLY A 105 10.05 3.96 2.94
CA GLY A 105 9.59 3.09 4.03
C GLY A 105 10.62 2.02 4.40
N GLY A 106 11.21 1.36 3.40
CA GLY A 106 12.26 0.36 3.60
C GLY A 106 13.58 0.93 4.12
N LEU A 107 13.92 2.18 3.75
CA LEU A 107 15.06 2.92 4.33
C LEU A 107 14.86 3.15 5.82
N VAL A 108 13.69 3.67 6.20
CA VAL A 108 13.32 3.85 7.62
C VAL A 108 13.34 2.52 8.36
N ALA A 109 12.82 1.45 7.75
CA ALA A 109 12.84 0.11 8.32
C ALA A 109 14.25 -0.35 8.67
N GLY A 110 15.17 -0.28 7.69
CA GLY A 110 16.53 -0.73 7.89
C GLY A 110 17.29 0.12 8.89
N TRP A 111 17.09 1.44 8.89
CA TRP A 111 17.68 2.32 9.90
C TRP A 111 17.20 2.01 11.32
N LEU A 112 15.91 1.76 11.52
CA LEU A 112 15.34 1.41 12.83
C LEU A 112 15.89 0.08 13.37
N LEU A 113 16.05 -0.90 12.49
CA LEU A 113 16.59 -2.22 12.83
C LEU A 113 18.08 -2.15 13.15
N ASP A 114 18.87 -1.43 12.35
CA ASP A 114 20.31 -1.27 12.56
C ASP A 114 20.62 -0.45 13.83
N SER A 115 19.74 0.50 14.18
CA SER A 115 19.92 1.36 15.35
C SER A 115 19.44 0.73 16.68
N TYR A 116 18.90 -0.49 16.66
CA TYR A 116 18.30 -1.17 17.83
C TYR A 116 17.22 -0.34 18.56
N ILE A 117 16.61 0.65 17.89
CA ILE A 117 15.65 1.58 18.50
C ILE A 117 14.33 0.87 18.81
N ILE A 118 13.97 -0.14 18.00
CA ILE A 118 12.72 -0.90 18.13
C ILE A 118 13.05 -2.39 18.09
N VAL A 119 12.63 -3.10 19.13
CA VAL A 119 12.98 -4.51 19.35
C VAL A 119 11.84 -5.45 18.92
N ASP A 120 10.61 -4.94 18.83
CA ASP A 120 9.44 -5.73 18.43
C ASP A 120 9.11 -5.58 16.93
N GLY A 121 8.85 -6.72 16.29
CA GLY A 121 8.51 -6.78 14.86
C GLY A 121 7.22 -6.03 14.52
N PHE A 122 6.25 -6.02 15.43
CA PHE A 122 4.97 -5.34 15.21
C PHE A 122 5.14 -3.83 15.05
N SER A 123 5.80 -3.15 16.01
CA SER A 123 6.03 -1.70 15.95
C SER A 123 6.90 -1.30 14.77
N THR A 124 7.90 -2.12 14.45
CA THR A 124 8.72 -1.91 13.24
C THR A 124 7.85 -1.93 11.99
N GLY A 125 7.03 -2.97 11.81
CA GLY A 125 6.11 -3.06 10.68
C GLY A 125 5.10 -1.90 10.64
N ALA A 126 4.58 -1.47 11.79
CA ALA A 126 3.64 -0.35 11.88
C ALA A 126 4.25 0.97 11.40
N ILE A 127 5.46 1.29 11.84
CA ILE A 127 6.15 2.54 11.46
C ILE A 127 6.51 2.51 9.98
N VAL A 128 7.04 1.39 9.50
CA VAL A 128 7.39 1.21 8.09
C VAL A 128 6.16 1.37 7.20
N GLY A 129 5.07 0.67 7.52
CA GLY A 129 3.81 0.80 6.81
C GLY A 129 3.24 2.22 6.88
N GLY A 130 3.30 2.86 8.04
CA GLY A 130 2.79 4.21 8.25
C GLY A 130 3.55 5.26 7.45
N VAL A 131 4.88 5.21 7.45
CA VAL A 131 5.76 6.10 6.66
C VAL A 131 5.55 5.85 5.16
N MET A 132 5.56 4.59 4.74
CA MET A 132 5.32 4.22 3.36
C MET A 132 3.96 4.74 2.87
N GLY A 133 2.90 4.49 3.65
CA GLY A 133 1.55 4.93 3.31
C GLY A 133 1.40 6.46 3.32
N LEU A 134 2.12 7.15 4.22
CA LEU A 134 2.15 8.61 4.26
C LEU A 134 2.86 9.19 3.02
N VAL A 135 4.05 8.69 2.69
CA VAL A 135 4.82 9.18 1.53
C VAL A 135 4.11 8.82 0.23
N ALA A 136 3.67 7.58 0.05
CA ALA A 136 2.91 7.16 -1.13
C ALA A 136 1.60 7.94 -1.22
N GLY A 137 0.89 8.12 -0.10
CA GLY A 137 -0.35 8.91 -0.05
C GLY A 137 -0.11 10.36 -0.46
N TYR A 138 0.88 11.02 0.14
CA TYR A 138 1.20 12.44 -0.10
C TYR A 138 1.75 12.68 -1.50
N THR A 139 2.54 11.75 -2.04
CA THR A 139 3.03 11.87 -3.41
C THR A 139 1.89 11.68 -4.43
N GLN A 140 0.97 10.76 -4.16
CA GLN A 140 -0.22 10.55 -5.00
C GLN A 140 -1.22 11.73 -4.96
N THR A 141 -1.17 12.59 -3.94
CA THR A 141 -2.07 13.75 -3.85
C THR A 141 -1.71 14.87 -4.80
N LEU A 142 -0.47 14.89 -5.32
CA LEU A 142 -0.05 15.74 -6.45
C LEU A 142 -0.87 15.44 -7.73
N LEU A 143 -1.59 14.32 -7.74
CA LEU A 143 -2.45 13.87 -8.84
C LEU A 143 -3.94 14.09 -8.54
N MET A 144 -4.30 14.65 -7.39
CA MET A 144 -5.69 14.85 -6.97
C MET A 144 -6.14 16.28 -7.23
N SER A 145 -7.40 16.46 -7.63
CA SER A 145 -7.97 17.78 -7.94
C SER A 145 -8.63 18.48 -6.74
N ARG A 146 -8.87 17.78 -5.62
CA ARG A 146 -9.61 18.31 -4.45
C ARG A 146 -8.86 18.15 -3.14
N GLU A 147 -8.56 19.24 -2.45
CA GLU A 147 -7.83 19.23 -1.16
C GLU A 147 -8.50 18.39 -0.06
N ARG A 148 -9.84 18.38 0.03
CA ARG A 148 -10.54 17.57 1.05
C ARG A 148 -10.32 16.06 0.85
N SER A 149 -10.16 15.64 -0.40
CA SER A 149 -9.89 14.24 -0.75
C SER A 149 -8.45 13.82 -0.43
N VAL A 150 -7.53 14.80 -0.39
CA VAL A 150 -6.10 14.60 -0.11
C VAL A 150 -5.89 14.12 1.32
N SER A 151 -6.42 14.85 2.32
CA SER A 151 -6.23 14.48 3.73
C SER A 151 -6.85 13.12 4.06
N THR A 152 -8.06 12.84 3.54
CA THR A 152 -8.73 11.55 3.73
C THR A 152 -7.94 10.41 3.09
N TRP A 153 -7.40 10.60 1.87
CA TRP A 153 -6.57 9.61 1.21
C TRP A 153 -5.28 9.32 1.96
N VAL A 154 -4.52 10.37 2.31
CA VAL A 154 -3.24 10.24 3.02
C VAL A 154 -3.42 9.54 4.36
N THR A 155 -4.40 9.99 5.15
CA THR A 155 -4.69 9.42 6.48
C THR A 155 -5.09 7.95 6.36
N TYR A 156 -5.99 7.64 5.42
CA TYR A 156 -6.42 6.27 5.21
C TYR A 156 -5.28 5.38 4.74
N ASN A 157 -4.48 5.84 3.77
CA ASN A 157 -3.38 5.09 3.21
C ASN A 157 -2.28 4.84 4.26
N SER A 158 -1.96 5.84 5.08
CA SER A 158 -1.00 5.72 6.18
C SER A 158 -1.49 4.75 7.26
N LEU A 159 -2.72 4.91 7.78
CA LEU A 159 -3.27 4.05 8.83
C LEU A 159 -3.45 2.61 8.37
N SER A 160 -4.04 2.40 7.19
CA SER A 160 -4.22 1.05 6.65
C SER A 160 -2.88 0.38 6.40
N SER A 161 -1.91 1.08 5.78
CA SER A 161 -0.57 0.53 5.55
C SER A 161 0.15 0.20 6.85
N ALA A 162 0.03 1.04 7.89
CA ALA A 162 0.60 0.77 9.21
C ALA A 162 0.06 -0.55 9.79
N ILE A 163 -1.26 -0.74 9.81
CA ILE A 163 -1.88 -1.97 10.34
C ILE A 163 -1.49 -3.19 9.50
N ILE A 164 -1.57 -3.06 8.18
CA ILE A 164 -1.30 -4.16 7.23
C ILE A 164 0.15 -4.62 7.38
N TYR A 165 1.10 -3.68 7.42
CA TYR A 165 2.51 -4.02 7.57
C TYR A 165 2.82 -4.50 8.98
N ALA A 166 2.25 -3.93 10.04
CA ALA A 166 2.46 -4.43 11.39
C ALA A 166 2.10 -5.93 11.52
N VAL A 167 0.94 -6.31 10.99
CA VAL A 167 0.49 -7.71 11.00
C VAL A 167 1.28 -8.57 10.02
N GLY A 168 1.51 -8.09 8.79
CA GLY A 168 2.30 -8.81 7.78
C GLY A 168 3.73 -9.08 8.24
N TRP A 169 4.32 -8.13 8.96
CA TRP A 169 5.62 -8.26 9.60
C TRP A 169 5.57 -9.26 10.75
N GLN A 170 4.58 -9.20 11.63
CA GLN A 170 4.43 -10.21 12.69
C GLN A 170 4.28 -11.65 12.13
N ILE A 171 3.61 -11.81 10.99
CA ILE A 171 3.45 -13.10 10.31
C ILE A 171 4.75 -13.53 9.62
N GLY A 172 5.40 -12.60 8.93
CA GLY A 172 6.45 -12.88 7.95
C GLY A 172 7.87 -12.55 8.40
N TRP A 173 8.08 -11.96 9.57
CA TRP A 173 9.41 -11.63 10.08
C TRP A 173 10.14 -12.90 10.51
N GLY A 174 10.87 -13.47 9.56
CA GLY A 174 11.67 -14.66 9.76
C GLY A 174 12.44 -14.99 8.49
N TYR A 175 13.51 -15.77 8.65
CA TYR A 175 14.38 -16.20 7.55
C TYR A 175 13.75 -17.34 6.72
N ASP A 176 12.58 -17.82 7.13
CA ASP A 176 11.82 -18.84 6.45
C ASP A 176 11.04 -18.22 5.29
N ALA A 177 11.39 -18.64 4.07
CA ALA A 177 10.72 -18.20 2.85
C ALA A 177 9.19 -18.40 2.89
N SER A 178 8.72 -19.42 3.62
CA SER A 178 7.29 -19.71 3.80
C SER A 178 6.60 -18.62 4.61
N LYS A 179 7.25 -18.15 5.68
CA LYS A 179 6.74 -17.04 6.51
C LYS A 179 6.76 -15.74 5.73
N PHE A 180 7.87 -15.46 5.02
CA PHE A 180 7.98 -14.26 4.20
C PHE A 180 6.92 -14.23 3.08
N ALA A 181 6.68 -15.37 2.41
CA ALA A 181 5.60 -15.52 1.43
C ALA A 181 4.22 -15.29 2.05
N ALA A 182 3.95 -15.82 3.25
CA ALA A 182 2.69 -15.62 3.96
C ALA A 182 2.48 -14.15 4.36
N GLY A 183 3.53 -13.47 4.85
CA GLY A 183 3.49 -12.04 5.16
C GLY A 183 3.23 -11.19 3.93
N ALA A 184 3.92 -11.46 2.81
CA ALA A 184 3.71 -10.76 1.54
C ALA A 184 2.30 -10.97 0.98
N PHE A 185 1.77 -12.21 1.04
CA PHE A 185 0.39 -12.50 0.69
C PHE A 185 -0.60 -11.72 1.56
N PHE A 186 -0.37 -11.69 2.88
CA PHE A 186 -1.20 -10.94 3.81
C PHE A 186 -1.20 -9.44 3.49
N VAL A 187 -0.04 -8.85 3.20
CA VAL A 187 0.06 -7.43 2.82
C VAL A 187 -0.77 -7.13 1.58
N MET A 188 -0.70 -7.98 0.56
CA MET A 188 -1.49 -7.83 -0.66
C MET A 188 -3.00 -7.95 -0.39
N LEU A 189 -3.42 -8.95 0.38
CA LEU A 189 -4.82 -9.13 0.76
C LEU A 189 -5.35 -7.94 1.57
N GLY A 190 -4.58 -7.51 2.57
CA GLY A 190 -4.89 -6.36 3.41
C GLY A 190 -5.02 -5.07 2.60
N ALA A 191 -4.12 -4.83 1.65
CA ALA A 191 -4.18 -3.68 0.75
C ALA A 191 -5.44 -3.72 -0.13
N GLY A 192 -5.85 -4.91 -0.61
CA GLY A 192 -7.08 -5.09 -1.37
C GLY A 192 -8.33 -4.81 -0.54
N LEU A 193 -8.39 -5.31 0.69
CA LEU A 193 -9.50 -5.05 1.63
C LEU A 193 -9.57 -3.56 1.99
N ALA A 194 -8.45 -2.94 2.30
CA ALA A 194 -8.38 -1.51 2.58
C ALA A 194 -8.86 -0.68 1.37
N LEU A 195 -8.46 -1.04 0.15
CA LEU A 195 -8.93 -0.36 -1.05
C LEU A 195 -10.45 -0.50 -1.23
N VAL A 196 -11.00 -1.70 -1.03
CA VAL A 196 -12.45 -1.95 -1.11
C VAL A 196 -13.22 -1.12 -0.07
N VAL A 197 -12.76 -1.13 1.18
CA VAL A 197 -13.37 -0.35 2.27
C VAL A 197 -13.28 1.14 1.97
N PHE A 198 -12.15 1.61 1.46
CA PHE A 198 -12.00 3.00 1.04
C PHE A 198 -13.01 3.36 -0.07
N LEU A 199 -13.10 2.53 -1.11
CA LEU A 199 -14.00 2.75 -2.22
C LEU A 199 -15.48 2.72 -1.81
N ASN A 200 -15.87 1.94 -0.81
CA ASN A 200 -17.25 1.93 -0.33
C ASN A 200 -17.62 3.18 0.46
N ASN A 201 -16.68 3.75 1.21
CA ASN A 201 -16.95 4.84 2.14
C ASN A 201 -16.63 6.23 1.55
N PHE A 202 -15.67 6.33 0.64
CA PHE A 202 -15.09 7.61 0.19
C PHE A 202 -15.07 7.80 -1.34
N GLN A 203 -15.84 7.00 -2.09
CA GLN A 203 -15.80 6.97 -3.57
C GLN A 203 -16.00 8.34 -4.25
N GLN A 204 -16.85 9.17 -3.64
CA GLN A 204 -17.28 10.46 -4.20
C GLN A 204 -16.21 11.55 -4.08
N ASP A 205 -15.21 11.33 -3.24
CA ASP A 205 -14.21 12.36 -2.93
C ASP A 205 -12.97 12.25 -3.84
N LEU A 206 -12.67 11.08 -4.42
CA LEU A 206 -11.50 10.91 -5.29
C LEU A 206 -11.75 11.32 -6.75
N GLU A 207 -11.29 12.51 -7.10
CA GLU A 207 -11.04 12.94 -8.48
C GLU A 207 -9.52 13.12 -8.69
N PHE A 208 -8.98 12.39 -9.68
CA PHE A 208 -7.58 12.54 -10.10
C PHE A 208 -7.54 13.38 -11.38
N SER A 209 -6.61 14.34 -11.45
CA SER A 209 -6.45 15.30 -12.57
C SER A 209 -5.47 14.82 -13.64
#